data_AF-A0A660UU59-F1
#
_entry.id   AF-A0A660UU59-F1
#
_cell.length_a   1.000
_cell.length_b   1.000
_cell.length_c   1.000
_cell.angle_alpha   90.00
_cell.angle_beta   90.00
_cell.angle_gamma   90.00
#
_symmetry.space_group_name_H-M   'P 1'
#
loop_
_entity.id
_entity.type
_entity.pdbx_description
1 polymer ?
#
loop_
_entity_poly.entity_id
_entity_poly.type
_entity_poly.pdbx_seq_one_letter_code
_entity_poly.pdbx_strand_id
1 'polypeptide(L)'
;MYRKAAFFILAAMVVLACCLPQASAQQEQRRSRGRGRNRGRGFHPPTDAYDGWRLGMQAYSFKKFTFFEAVDKTASLGLDWIEAYPGQKLSKDHPDVKIDHNMSARMQEVMKAKLRDSGVRLINYGVVGLSKDEAKCRKVFDFARAMRIRTIVSEPPEDALDLVDKLCREYKINVAIHNHPKPSHYWNPDTVLKACQGRSERIGACADTGHWVRSGLDPLECLKKLKGRIISSHFKELEDGHDVPWGQGQNRVKGLLEELHSQGYKGSFSIEYEHNWLNSVPEIRRCVAYYNKVAGVLKPGGWQDVLASDLSNCTFNEGSWTYADGVLSRAGKGYIWTKDKYGDFILDLEFKVAPKSNSGVFIRTADIKDPVQTGIEIQIYDSFGAAPSTHSCGAVYDCLAPAKNMVKKAGEWNHMTIAAFGNRIFVTMNNERIIRMDLNEWTEAKKNPDDSDNKFKTAYKDMARSGVIGFQDHGYPVWYRNIRVRKVDMSQWRSRRR
;
A
#
# COMPACT_ATOMS: atom_id res chain seq x y z
N MET A 1 53.35 -71.32 22.29
CA MET A 1 54.52 -71.82 21.53
C MET A 1 54.44 -71.29 20.11
N TYR A 2 55.54 -70.69 19.66
CA TYR A 2 55.78 -70.11 18.33
C TYR A 2 55.56 -71.09 17.15
N ARG A 3 55.14 -70.57 15.97
CA ARG A 3 55.92 -70.54 14.70
C ARG A 3 55.02 -70.10 13.51
N LYS A 4 55.33 -68.94 12.90
CA LYS A 4 55.98 -68.71 11.56
C LYS A 4 54.99 -68.73 10.38
N ALA A 5 54.69 -67.57 9.74
CA ALA A 5 55.39 -66.92 8.59
C ALA A 5 54.93 -67.53 7.24
N ALA A 6 54.68 -66.85 6.11
CA ALA A 6 54.70 -65.45 5.67
C ALA A 6 53.94 -65.32 4.31
N PHE A 7 53.49 -64.10 4.00
CA PHE A 7 53.09 -63.43 2.74
C PHE A 7 53.21 -64.13 1.35
N PHE A 8 52.19 -63.93 0.49
CA PHE A 8 52.32 -63.38 -0.88
C PHE A 8 50.96 -62.85 -1.46
N ILE A 9 50.85 -61.52 -1.55
CA ILE A 9 50.39 -60.63 -2.66
C ILE A 9 49.15 -60.98 -3.54
N LEU A 10 48.16 -60.06 -3.42
CA LEU A 10 47.36 -59.35 -4.45
C LEU A 10 46.39 -60.11 -5.39
N ALA A 11 45.09 -59.86 -5.17
CA ALA A 11 44.12 -59.30 -6.12
C ALA A 11 42.69 -59.73 -5.72
N ALA A 12 41.89 -58.80 -5.19
CA ALA A 12 40.50 -59.08 -4.86
C ALA A 12 39.59 -57.97 -5.41
N MET A 13 39.05 -58.20 -6.61
CA MET A 13 37.76 -57.64 -7.02
C MET A 13 36.68 -58.39 -6.22
N VAL A 14 36.11 -57.72 -5.22
CA VAL A 14 34.96 -58.23 -4.47
C VAL A 14 33.71 -57.54 -5.00
N VAL A 15 32.90 -58.31 -5.71
CA VAL A 15 31.45 -58.11 -5.82
C VAL A 15 30.87 -58.45 -4.44
N LEU A 16 30.40 -57.44 -3.70
CA LEU A 16 29.56 -57.66 -2.54
C LEU A 16 28.23 -56.92 -2.74
N ALA A 17 27.21 -57.72 -3.03
CA ALA A 17 25.82 -57.33 -2.86
C ALA A 17 25.55 -57.22 -1.36
N CYS A 18 25.27 -56.01 -0.88
CA CYS A 18 24.60 -55.79 0.40
C CYS A 18 23.38 -54.91 0.17
N CYS A 19 22.22 -55.49 0.49
CA CYS A 19 20.94 -54.83 0.64
C CYS A 19 21.07 -53.54 1.47
N LEU A 20 20.62 -52.41 0.90
CA LEU A 20 20.33 -51.19 1.64
C LEU A 20 18.84 -50.86 1.50
N PRO A 21 18.15 -50.50 2.60
CA PRO A 21 16.74 -50.17 2.55
C PRO A 21 16.53 -48.79 1.88
N GLN A 22 15.60 -48.77 0.92
CA GLN A 22 15.06 -47.57 0.29
C GLN A 22 14.33 -46.69 1.32
N ALA A 23 15.08 -45.86 2.05
CA ALA A 23 14.52 -44.86 2.95
C ALA A 23 15.46 -43.65 3.06
N SER A 24 15.58 -42.84 1.99
CA SER A 24 16.22 -41.52 2.13
C SER A 24 15.77 -40.44 1.13
N ALA A 25 15.10 -40.76 0.02
CA ALA A 25 14.61 -39.71 -0.90
C ALA A 25 13.33 -38.98 -0.41
N GLN A 26 12.50 -39.63 0.40
CA GLN A 26 11.27 -39.01 0.95
C GLN A 26 11.49 -38.19 2.22
N GLN A 27 12.63 -38.35 2.91
CA GLN A 27 12.95 -37.57 4.11
C GLN A 27 13.62 -36.23 3.77
N GLU A 28 14.34 -36.16 2.64
CA GLU A 28 14.95 -34.92 2.12
C GLU A 28 13.90 -34.03 1.43
N GLN A 29 12.93 -34.61 0.72
CA GLN A 29 11.73 -33.90 0.23
C GLN A 29 10.76 -33.47 1.34
N ARG A 30 10.83 -34.08 2.53
CA ARG A 30 10.06 -33.62 3.72
C ARG A 30 10.76 -32.49 4.47
N ARG A 31 12.10 -32.39 4.40
CA ARG A 31 12.86 -31.28 4.98
C ARG A 31 12.83 -30.00 4.12
N SER A 32 12.67 -30.11 2.80
CA SER A 32 12.50 -28.94 1.91
C SER A 32 11.07 -28.36 1.86
N ARG A 33 10.07 -29.07 2.39
CA ARG A 33 8.67 -28.60 2.48
C ARG A 33 8.34 -27.83 3.78
N GLY A 34 9.35 -27.50 4.58
CA GLY A 34 9.22 -26.88 5.90
C GLY A 34 9.69 -25.42 6.02
N ARG A 35 10.26 -24.80 4.97
CA ARG A 35 10.69 -23.40 4.99
C ARG A 35 9.94 -22.62 3.91
N GLY A 36 9.20 -21.59 4.34
CA GLY A 36 8.36 -20.78 3.44
C GLY A 36 6.85 -20.91 3.67
N ARG A 37 6.40 -21.19 4.90
CA ARG A 37 5.01 -20.85 5.28
C ARG A 37 5.02 -19.47 5.90
N ASN A 38 5.06 -18.46 5.04
CA ASN A 38 4.68 -17.10 5.39
C ASN A 38 3.16 -17.11 5.70
N ARG A 39 2.81 -17.60 6.89
CA ARG A 39 1.44 -17.66 7.44
C ARG A 39 1.12 -16.40 8.24
N GLY A 40 1.71 -15.27 7.87
CA GLY A 40 1.17 -13.96 8.20
C GLY A 40 -0.15 -13.79 7.45
N ARG A 41 -1.27 -13.90 8.16
CA ARG A 41 -2.59 -13.61 7.60
C ARG A 41 -2.53 -12.23 6.95
N GLY A 42 -2.70 -12.19 5.63
CA GLY A 42 -2.54 -11.02 4.78
C GLY A 42 -3.45 -9.87 5.18
N PHE A 43 -3.02 -9.07 6.15
CA PHE A 43 -3.49 -7.71 6.31
C PHE A 43 -2.36 -6.82 5.80
N HIS A 44 -2.57 -6.17 4.65
CA HIS A 44 -1.79 -5.02 4.19
C HIS A 44 -2.45 -3.76 4.77
N PRO A 45 -1.68 -2.76 5.25
CA PRO A 45 -2.29 -1.45 5.50
C PRO A 45 -2.82 -0.91 4.17
N PRO A 46 -3.83 -0.03 4.17
CA PRO A 46 -4.17 0.71 2.97
C PRO A 46 -2.94 1.48 2.48
N THR A 47 -2.58 1.33 1.21
CA THR A 47 -1.72 2.27 0.46
C THR A 47 -2.41 3.59 0.16
N ASP A 48 -3.67 3.70 0.56
CA ASP A 48 -4.51 4.89 0.54
C ASP A 48 -3.78 6.10 1.15
N ALA A 49 -3.38 7.07 0.31
CA ALA A 49 -2.74 8.31 0.73
C ALA A 49 -3.59 9.12 1.75
N TYR A 50 -4.91 8.89 1.77
CA TYR A 50 -5.87 9.53 2.68
C TYR A 50 -6.93 8.56 3.20
N ASP A 51 -7.54 8.88 4.36
CA ASP A 51 -8.73 8.17 4.82
C ASP A 51 -9.86 8.25 3.77
N GLY A 52 -10.14 7.11 3.13
CA GLY A 52 -11.20 6.97 2.13
C GLY A 52 -10.75 7.08 0.67
N TRP A 53 -9.50 7.46 0.38
CA TRP A 53 -8.95 7.50 -0.98
C TRP A 53 -8.33 6.16 -1.36
N ARG A 54 -8.90 5.45 -2.34
CA ARG A 54 -8.48 4.08 -2.66
C ARG A 54 -7.82 4.03 -4.03
N LEU A 55 -6.49 4.08 -4.07
CA LEU A 55 -5.76 3.90 -5.33
C LEU A 55 -5.79 2.42 -5.72
N GLY A 56 -6.25 2.12 -6.92
CA GLY A 56 -6.36 0.76 -7.41
C GLY A 56 -6.27 0.67 -8.92
N MET A 57 -6.32 -0.55 -9.44
CA MET A 57 -6.36 -0.77 -10.89
C MET A 57 -7.79 -0.91 -11.40
N GLN A 58 -8.08 -0.32 -12.56
CA GLN A 58 -9.15 -0.82 -13.44
C GLN A 58 -8.57 -2.02 -14.20
N ALA A 59 -9.10 -3.22 -13.99
CA ALA A 59 -8.59 -4.47 -14.58
C ALA A 59 -8.60 -4.50 -16.12
N TYR A 60 -9.37 -3.63 -16.78
CA TYR A 60 -9.39 -3.43 -18.23
C TYR A 60 -8.05 -2.93 -18.76
N SER A 61 -7.24 -2.22 -17.95
CA SER A 61 -5.84 -1.91 -18.24
C SER A 61 -5.01 -3.16 -18.58
N PHE A 62 -5.47 -4.33 -18.10
CA PHE A 62 -4.88 -5.63 -18.33
C PHE A 62 -5.81 -6.56 -19.12
N LYS A 63 -6.69 -6.05 -19.99
CA LYS A 63 -7.67 -6.86 -20.75
C LYS A 63 -7.06 -7.93 -21.65
N LYS A 64 -5.76 -7.85 -21.95
CA LYS A 64 -5.00 -8.88 -22.70
C LYS A 64 -4.53 -10.05 -21.82
N PHE A 65 -4.77 -9.97 -20.51
CA PHE A 65 -4.41 -10.97 -19.50
C PHE A 65 -5.65 -11.50 -18.78
N THR A 66 -5.48 -12.64 -18.11
CA THR A 66 -6.50 -13.17 -17.20
C THR A 66 -6.66 -12.28 -15.97
N PHE A 67 -7.79 -12.38 -15.28
CA PHE A 67 -8.02 -11.64 -14.04
C PHE A 67 -6.99 -12.00 -12.96
N PHE A 68 -6.54 -13.26 -12.90
CA PHE A 68 -5.49 -13.68 -11.95
C PHE A 68 -4.16 -12.98 -12.22
N GLU A 69 -3.76 -12.88 -13.48
CA GLU A 69 -2.57 -12.12 -13.89
C GLU A 69 -2.74 -10.62 -13.65
N ALA A 70 -3.95 -10.07 -13.84
CA ALA A 70 -4.25 -8.68 -13.50
C ALA A 70 -4.12 -8.40 -11.99
N VAL A 71 -4.55 -9.34 -11.14
CA VAL A 71 -4.36 -9.28 -9.68
C VAL A 71 -2.87 -9.33 -9.33
N ASP A 72 -2.09 -10.21 -9.95
CA ASP A 72 -0.64 -10.30 -9.71
C ASP A 72 0.09 -9.02 -10.13
N LYS A 73 -0.26 -8.47 -11.29
CA LYS A 73 0.28 -7.19 -11.76
C LYS A 73 -0.07 -6.05 -10.80
N THR A 74 -1.32 -6.00 -10.33
CA THR A 74 -1.78 -5.03 -9.32
C THR A 74 -0.96 -5.14 -8.03
N ALA A 75 -0.77 -6.35 -7.50
CA ALA A 75 0.05 -6.60 -6.32
C ALA A 75 1.52 -6.18 -6.56
N SER A 76 2.08 -6.44 -7.75
CA SER A 76 3.46 -6.04 -8.11
C SER A 76 3.68 -4.53 -8.18
N LEU A 77 2.61 -3.76 -8.35
CA LEU A 77 2.61 -2.29 -8.32
C LEU A 77 2.48 -1.76 -6.88
N GLY A 78 2.31 -2.65 -5.90
CA GLY A 78 2.11 -2.31 -4.50
C GLY A 78 0.70 -1.84 -4.16
N LEU A 79 -0.28 -2.04 -5.05
CA LEU A 79 -1.66 -1.57 -4.88
C LEU A 79 -2.53 -2.62 -4.20
N ASP A 80 -3.43 -2.18 -3.33
CA ASP A 80 -4.32 -3.07 -2.57
C ASP A 80 -5.72 -3.23 -3.20
N TRP A 81 -6.05 -2.43 -4.21
CA TRP A 81 -7.40 -2.36 -4.79
C TRP A 81 -7.40 -2.68 -6.28
N ILE A 82 -8.43 -3.41 -6.71
CA ILE A 82 -8.73 -3.64 -8.13
C ILE A 82 -10.23 -3.52 -8.38
N GLU A 83 -10.59 -2.94 -9.50
CA GLU A 83 -11.93 -2.89 -10.08
C GLU A 83 -12.00 -3.94 -11.18
N ALA A 84 -12.94 -4.88 -11.05
CA ALA A 84 -13.16 -5.93 -12.03
C ALA A 84 -14.15 -5.48 -13.10
N TYR A 85 -13.97 -5.93 -14.35
CA TYR A 85 -14.92 -5.68 -15.44
C TYR A 85 -15.56 -6.98 -15.93
N PRO A 86 -16.82 -6.94 -16.42
CA PRO A 86 -17.51 -8.11 -16.93
C PRO A 86 -16.83 -8.69 -18.18
N GLY A 87 -16.67 -10.01 -18.23
CA GLY A 87 -16.20 -10.75 -19.40
C GLY A 87 -14.71 -11.10 -19.42
N GLN A 88 -13.90 -10.63 -18.46
CA GLN A 88 -12.49 -11.01 -18.36
C GLN A 88 -12.34 -12.51 -18.06
N LYS A 89 -11.42 -13.22 -18.71
CA LYS A 89 -11.12 -14.62 -18.37
C LYS A 89 -10.56 -14.71 -16.95
N LEU A 90 -11.00 -15.68 -16.15
CA LEU A 90 -10.61 -15.83 -14.75
C LEU A 90 -9.11 -16.13 -14.60
N SER A 91 -8.65 -17.24 -15.16
CA SER A 91 -7.27 -17.72 -15.07
C SER A 91 -6.93 -18.67 -16.22
N LYS A 92 -5.65 -19.06 -16.33
CA LYS A 92 -5.21 -20.09 -17.28
C LYS A 92 -5.77 -21.48 -16.97
N ASP A 93 -5.96 -21.79 -15.69
CA ASP A 93 -6.51 -23.07 -15.21
C ASP A 93 -8.05 -23.14 -15.36
N HIS A 94 -8.69 -21.99 -15.56
CA HIS A 94 -10.13 -21.86 -15.77
C HIS A 94 -10.43 -20.97 -17.00
N PRO A 95 -10.00 -21.39 -18.21
CA PRO A 95 -10.02 -20.53 -19.39
C PRO A 95 -11.43 -20.20 -19.90
N ASP A 96 -12.42 -21.06 -19.59
CA ASP A 96 -13.82 -20.90 -19.98
C ASP A 96 -14.64 -20.08 -18.98
N VAL A 97 -14.08 -19.81 -17.79
CA VAL A 97 -14.76 -19.01 -16.76
C VAL A 97 -14.46 -17.54 -17.00
N LYS A 98 -15.51 -16.74 -17.14
CA LYS A 98 -15.42 -15.28 -17.22
C LYS A 98 -15.82 -14.66 -15.89
N ILE A 99 -15.22 -13.52 -15.57
CA ILE A 99 -15.62 -12.66 -14.48
C ILE A 99 -16.93 -12.00 -14.88
N ASP A 100 -18.05 -12.42 -14.31
CA ASP A 100 -19.31 -11.71 -14.40
C ASP A 100 -20.28 -12.09 -13.27
N HIS A 101 -21.45 -11.46 -13.26
CA HIS A 101 -22.47 -11.65 -12.22
C HIS A 101 -23.24 -12.98 -12.33
N ASN A 102 -22.88 -13.85 -13.28
CA ASN A 102 -23.39 -15.22 -13.41
C ASN A 102 -22.37 -16.28 -12.97
N MET A 103 -21.19 -15.88 -12.48
CA MET A 103 -20.22 -16.81 -11.90
C MET A 103 -20.85 -17.66 -10.78
N SER A 104 -20.61 -18.97 -10.82
CA SER A 104 -21.04 -19.89 -9.76
C SER A 104 -20.39 -19.54 -8.43
N ALA A 105 -21.06 -19.86 -7.32
CA ALA A 105 -20.53 -19.63 -5.96
C ALA A 105 -19.14 -20.25 -5.76
N ARG A 106 -18.89 -21.44 -6.34
CA ARG A 106 -17.58 -22.10 -6.33
C ARG A 106 -16.50 -21.23 -7.00
N MET A 107 -16.78 -20.67 -8.16
CA MET A 107 -15.82 -19.82 -8.89
C MET A 107 -15.62 -18.46 -8.21
N GLN A 108 -16.66 -17.92 -7.57
CA GLN A 108 -16.52 -16.74 -6.70
C GLN A 108 -15.54 -17.02 -5.54
N GLU A 109 -15.61 -18.19 -4.89
CA GLU A 109 -14.66 -18.54 -3.82
C GLU A 109 -13.22 -18.73 -4.31
N VAL A 110 -13.03 -19.29 -5.51
CA VAL A 110 -11.72 -19.37 -6.17
C VAL A 110 -11.15 -17.96 -6.42
N MET A 111 -11.98 -17.04 -6.94
CA MET A 111 -11.59 -15.65 -7.14
C MET A 111 -11.25 -14.95 -5.82
N LYS A 112 -12.06 -15.12 -4.77
CA LYS A 112 -11.80 -14.58 -3.43
C LYS A 112 -10.51 -15.11 -2.83
N ALA A 113 -10.18 -16.39 -3.04
CA ALA A 113 -8.92 -16.97 -2.59
C ALA A 113 -7.72 -16.27 -3.22
N LYS A 114 -7.71 -16.14 -4.56
CA LYS A 114 -6.64 -15.43 -5.28
C LYS A 114 -6.43 -14.00 -4.77
N LEU A 115 -7.53 -13.26 -4.59
CA LEU A 115 -7.50 -11.90 -4.06
C LEU A 115 -6.87 -11.86 -2.65
N ARG A 116 -7.31 -12.72 -1.73
CA ARG A 116 -6.76 -12.82 -0.37
C ARG A 116 -5.27 -13.16 -0.37
N ASP A 117 -4.87 -14.14 -1.17
CA ASP A 117 -3.49 -14.63 -1.22
C ASP A 117 -2.53 -13.59 -1.82
N SER A 118 -3.04 -12.75 -2.72
CA SER A 118 -2.27 -11.65 -3.34
C SER A 118 -2.30 -10.36 -2.53
N GLY A 119 -3.08 -10.29 -1.44
CA GLY A 119 -3.29 -9.07 -0.66
C GLY A 119 -4.12 -7.99 -1.37
N VAL A 120 -4.82 -8.34 -2.45
CA VAL A 120 -5.61 -7.41 -3.28
C VAL A 120 -7.11 -7.57 -2.99
N ARG A 121 -7.87 -6.48 -3.06
CA ARG A 121 -9.30 -6.45 -2.76
C ARG A 121 -10.09 -5.82 -3.90
N LEU A 122 -11.30 -6.34 -4.13
CA LEU A 122 -12.25 -5.69 -5.01
C LEU A 122 -12.76 -4.39 -4.38
N ILE A 123 -12.76 -3.32 -5.17
CA ILE A 123 -13.37 -2.04 -4.77
C ILE A 123 -14.67 -1.78 -5.52
N ASN A 124 -14.61 -1.93 -6.84
CA ASN A 124 -15.70 -1.66 -7.77
C ASN A 124 -15.90 -2.84 -8.73
N TYR A 125 -17.04 -2.84 -9.43
CA TYR A 125 -17.30 -3.75 -10.55
C TYR A 125 -18.01 -3.02 -11.68
N GLY A 126 -17.41 -3.05 -12.87
CA GLY A 126 -17.95 -2.43 -14.07
C GLY A 126 -16.88 -2.15 -15.14
N VAL A 127 -17.23 -1.48 -16.23
CA VAL A 127 -18.56 -0.92 -16.53
C VAL A 127 -19.54 -2.04 -16.89
N VAL A 128 -20.63 -2.21 -16.13
CA VAL A 128 -21.63 -3.27 -16.31
C VAL A 128 -23.00 -2.67 -16.65
N GLY A 129 -23.74 -3.29 -17.56
CA GLY A 129 -25.08 -2.84 -17.93
C GLY A 129 -26.10 -3.03 -16.81
N LEU A 130 -26.92 -2.00 -16.58
CA LEU A 130 -28.14 -2.03 -15.77
C LEU A 130 -29.31 -1.60 -16.66
N SER A 131 -30.52 -2.11 -16.38
CA SER A 131 -31.70 -1.87 -17.22
C SER A 131 -32.97 -1.83 -16.35
N LYS A 132 -34.14 -1.66 -16.94
CA LYS A 132 -35.43 -1.74 -16.22
C LYS A 132 -35.85 -3.16 -15.79
N ASP A 133 -35.05 -4.18 -16.11
CA ASP A 133 -35.26 -5.55 -15.67
C ASP A 133 -34.69 -5.74 -14.25
N GLU A 134 -35.58 -5.72 -13.25
CA GLU A 134 -35.21 -5.86 -11.83
C GLU A 134 -34.50 -7.18 -11.54
N ALA A 135 -34.92 -8.29 -12.17
CA ALA A 135 -34.30 -9.59 -11.94
C ALA A 135 -32.85 -9.63 -12.44
N LYS A 136 -32.58 -9.05 -13.61
CA LYS A 136 -31.20 -8.92 -14.13
C LYS A 136 -30.36 -7.99 -13.27
N CYS A 137 -30.90 -6.84 -12.84
CA CYS A 137 -30.17 -5.91 -11.98
C CYS A 137 -29.83 -6.55 -10.63
N ARG A 138 -30.78 -7.27 -10.01
CA ARG A 138 -30.55 -7.98 -8.75
C ARG A 138 -29.38 -8.95 -8.81
N LYS A 139 -29.18 -9.69 -9.92
CA LYS A 139 -27.99 -10.53 -10.10
C LYS A 139 -26.68 -9.75 -9.98
N VAL A 140 -26.62 -8.54 -10.55
CA VAL A 140 -25.44 -7.66 -10.45
C VAL A 140 -25.21 -7.22 -9.01
N PHE A 141 -26.27 -6.78 -8.31
CA PHE A 141 -26.20 -6.36 -6.90
C PHE A 141 -25.89 -7.53 -5.95
N ASP A 142 -26.42 -8.71 -6.20
CA ASP A 142 -26.13 -9.93 -5.44
C ASP A 142 -24.68 -10.36 -5.60
N PHE A 143 -24.15 -10.33 -6.83
CA PHE A 143 -22.73 -10.55 -7.08
C PHE A 143 -21.86 -9.53 -6.35
N ALA A 144 -22.19 -8.23 -6.45
CA ALA A 144 -21.46 -7.18 -5.75
C ALA A 144 -21.45 -7.40 -4.23
N ARG A 145 -22.60 -7.76 -3.64
CA ARG A 145 -22.71 -8.11 -2.21
C ARG A 145 -21.87 -9.33 -1.84
N ALA A 146 -21.97 -10.42 -2.61
CA ALA A 146 -21.23 -11.66 -2.37
C ALA A 146 -19.71 -11.48 -2.44
N MET A 147 -19.26 -10.58 -3.31
CA MET A 147 -17.86 -10.23 -3.52
C MET A 147 -17.38 -9.06 -2.65
N ARG A 148 -18.26 -8.49 -1.80
CA ARG A 148 -18.01 -7.34 -0.91
C ARG A 148 -17.58 -6.06 -1.65
N ILE A 149 -18.08 -5.88 -2.87
CA ILE A 149 -17.94 -4.67 -3.69
C ILE A 149 -18.86 -3.57 -3.14
N ARG A 150 -18.39 -2.32 -3.18
CA ARG A 150 -19.13 -1.16 -2.64
C ARG A 150 -19.81 -0.31 -3.71
N THR A 151 -19.26 -0.33 -4.92
CA THR A 151 -19.70 0.49 -6.02
C THR A 151 -19.81 -0.35 -7.28
N ILE A 152 -20.96 -0.29 -7.94
CA ILE A 152 -21.15 -0.79 -9.29
C ILE A 152 -20.93 0.38 -10.24
N VAL A 153 -20.07 0.22 -11.24
CA VAL A 153 -19.85 1.22 -12.28
C VAL A 153 -20.71 0.85 -13.50
N SER A 154 -21.53 1.78 -13.98
CA SER A 154 -22.56 1.48 -14.99
C SER A 154 -22.93 2.68 -15.85
N GLU A 155 -23.64 2.45 -16.95
CA GLU A 155 -24.26 3.45 -17.83
C GLU A 155 -25.73 3.06 -18.07
N PRO A 156 -26.59 3.15 -17.04
CA PRO A 156 -27.99 2.75 -17.16
C PRO A 156 -28.76 3.69 -18.11
N PRO A 157 -29.78 3.23 -18.84
CA PRO A 157 -30.70 4.15 -19.53
C PRO A 157 -31.50 4.98 -18.51
N GLU A 158 -31.99 6.17 -18.91
CA GLU A 158 -32.74 7.07 -18.01
C GLU A 158 -33.97 6.37 -17.38
N ASP A 159 -34.67 5.52 -18.14
CA ASP A 159 -35.86 4.78 -17.71
C ASP A 159 -35.58 3.68 -16.66
N ALA A 160 -34.31 3.35 -16.42
CA ALA A 160 -33.90 2.39 -15.40
C ALA A 160 -33.48 3.05 -14.07
N LEU A 161 -33.25 4.38 -14.05
CA LEU A 161 -32.60 5.04 -12.91
C LEU A 161 -33.40 4.94 -11.59
N ASP A 162 -34.73 4.92 -11.65
CA ASP A 162 -35.57 4.78 -10.44
C ASP A 162 -35.47 3.38 -9.83
N LEU A 163 -35.45 2.36 -10.68
CA LEU A 163 -35.20 0.98 -10.25
C LEU A 163 -33.77 0.86 -9.69
N VAL A 164 -32.78 1.46 -10.34
CA VAL A 164 -31.40 1.45 -9.88
C VAL A 164 -31.29 2.11 -8.51
N ASP A 165 -31.94 3.25 -8.27
CA ASP A 165 -31.91 3.92 -6.96
C ASP A 165 -32.60 3.10 -5.87
N LYS A 166 -33.74 2.47 -6.19
CA LYS A 166 -34.42 1.51 -5.30
C LYS A 166 -33.43 0.42 -4.86
N LEU A 167 -32.72 -0.21 -5.81
CA LEU A 167 -31.77 -1.29 -5.50
C LEU A 167 -30.53 -0.77 -4.75
N CYS A 168 -30.02 0.41 -5.07
CA CYS A 168 -28.94 1.05 -4.33
C CYS A 168 -29.28 1.21 -2.84
N ARG A 169 -30.48 1.69 -2.52
CA ARG A 169 -30.95 1.84 -1.13
C ARG A 169 -31.12 0.49 -0.43
N GLU A 170 -31.73 -0.48 -1.12
CA GLU A 170 -31.99 -1.82 -0.59
C GLU A 170 -30.69 -2.56 -0.26
N TYR A 171 -29.76 -2.62 -1.21
CA TYR A 171 -28.51 -3.36 -1.05
C TYR A 171 -27.44 -2.57 -0.29
N LYS A 172 -27.63 -1.26 -0.11
CA LYS A 172 -26.63 -0.33 0.43
C LYS A 172 -25.33 -0.32 -0.40
N ILE A 173 -25.47 -0.50 -1.72
CA ILE A 173 -24.39 -0.49 -2.72
C ILE A 173 -24.57 0.73 -3.60
N ASN A 174 -23.48 1.42 -3.90
CA ASN A 174 -23.50 2.62 -4.74
C ASN A 174 -23.52 2.25 -6.22
N VAL A 175 -24.08 3.12 -7.06
CA VAL A 175 -23.93 3.08 -8.52
C VAL A 175 -23.25 4.36 -8.99
N ALA A 176 -22.11 4.20 -9.65
CA ALA A 176 -21.34 5.28 -10.24
C ALA A 176 -21.52 5.27 -11.76
N ILE A 177 -22.14 6.32 -12.29
CA ILE A 177 -22.42 6.52 -13.71
C ILE A 177 -21.13 6.88 -14.43
N HIS A 178 -20.68 6.04 -15.34
CA HIS A 178 -19.44 6.22 -16.09
C HIS A 178 -19.67 7.10 -17.34
N ASN A 179 -18.72 7.98 -17.65
CA ASN A 179 -18.79 8.85 -18.81
C ASN A 179 -17.85 8.37 -19.94
N HIS A 180 -18.39 7.80 -21.02
CA HIS A 180 -17.61 7.58 -22.25
C HIS A 180 -17.51 8.86 -23.11
N PRO A 181 -16.56 8.94 -24.07
CA PRO A 181 -16.44 10.09 -24.96
C PRO A 181 -17.70 10.34 -25.78
N LYS A 182 -17.88 11.57 -26.25
CA LYS A 182 -18.93 11.88 -27.23
C LYS A 182 -18.74 11.07 -28.53
N PRO A 183 -19.82 10.57 -29.16
CA PRO A 183 -21.19 10.60 -28.66
C PRO A 183 -21.46 9.44 -27.68
N SER A 184 -21.85 9.77 -26.45
CA SER A 184 -22.43 8.83 -25.48
C SER A 184 -23.51 9.57 -24.67
N HIS A 185 -24.34 8.89 -23.90
CA HIS A 185 -25.40 9.57 -23.15
C HIS A 185 -24.86 10.38 -21.97
N TYR A 186 -23.90 9.83 -21.22
CA TYR A 186 -23.33 10.41 -20.00
C TYR A 186 -22.00 11.15 -20.20
N TRP A 187 -21.66 11.53 -21.44
CA TRP A 187 -20.35 12.08 -21.79
C TRP A 187 -19.93 13.38 -21.05
N ASN A 188 -20.88 14.09 -20.43
CA ASN A 188 -20.65 15.36 -19.75
C ASN A 188 -21.27 15.38 -18.34
N PRO A 189 -20.78 16.24 -17.43
CA PRO A 189 -21.27 16.29 -16.05
C PRO A 189 -22.76 16.67 -15.91
N ASP A 190 -23.35 17.44 -16.83
CA ASP A 190 -24.76 17.85 -16.74
C ASP A 190 -25.71 16.67 -16.86
N THR A 191 -25.42 15.77 -17.79
CA THR A 191 -26.22 14.54 -17.98
C THR A 191 -26.16 13.64 -16.75
N VAL A 192 -25.01 13.55 -16.08
CA VAL A 192 -24.86 12.81 -14.82
C VAL A 192 -25.62 13.49 -13.68
N LEU A 193 -25.54 14.82 -13.55
CA LEU A 193 -26.30 15.57 -12.54
C LEU A 193 -27.81 15.43 -12.73
N LYS A 194 -28.28 15.49 -13.98
CA LYS A 194 -29.69 15.23 -14.34
C LYS A 194 -30.11 13.83 -13.90
N ALA A 195 -29.27 12.81 -14.15
CA ALA A 195 -29.53 11.45 -13.70
C ALA A 195 -29.58 11.32 -12.15
N CYS A 196 -28.82 12.15 -11.43
CA CYS A 196 -28.81 12.17 -9.96
C CYS A 196 -29.99 12.95 -9.34
N GLN A 197 -30.68 13.80 -10.11
CA GLN A 197 -31.72 14.70 -9.58
C GLN A 197 -32.88 13.90 -8.96
N GLY A 198 -33.24 14.24 -7.72
CA GLY A 198 -34.30 13.56 -6.97
C GLY A 198 -33.94 12.15 -6.46
N ARG A 199 -32.70 11.68 -6.69
CA ARG A 199 -32.24 10.35 -6.30
C ARG A 199 -31.26 10.38 -5.14
N SER A 200 -31.11 9.24 -4.48
CA SER A 200 -30.24 9.13 -3.30
C SER A 200 -28.78 9.48 -3.61
N GLU A 201 -28.00 9.81 -2.58
CA GLU A 201 -26.54 10.04 -2.70
C GLU A 201 -25.76 8.79 -3.12
N ARG A 202 -26.42 7.63 -3.22
CA ARG A 202 -25.82 6.38 -3.71
C ARG A 202 -25.68 6.34 -5.22
N ILE A 203 -26.31 7.27 -5.93
CA ILE A 203 -26.12 7.49 -7.37
C ILE A 203 -25.29 8.76 -7.58
N GLY A 204 -24.26 8.62 -8.40
CA GLY A 204 -23.28 9.66 -8.68
C GLY A 204 -22.40 9.29 -9.86
N ALA A 205 -21.29 10.00 -10.06
CA ALA A 205 -20.36 9.81 -11.15
C ALA A 205 -19.29 8.76 -10.83
N CYS A 206 -18.95 7.94 -11.83
CA CYS A 206 -17.61 7.41 -12.02
C CYS A 206 -16.89 8.38 -12.96
N ALA A 207 -16.14 9.33 -12.38
CA ALA A 207 -15.48 10.37 -13.15
C ALA A 207 -14.34 9.79 -14.01
N ASP A 208 -14.57 9.60 -15.31
CA ASP A 208 -13.48 9.33 -16.26
C ASP A 208 -12.89 10.66 -16.75
N THR A 209 -11.71 10.95 -16.20
CA THR A 209 -10.96 12.18 -16.47
C THR A 209 -10.43 12.27 -17.91
N GLY A 210 -10.10 11.14 -18.54
CA GLY A 210 -9.61 11.10 -19.92
C GLY A 210 -10.73 11.25 -20.94
N HIS A 211 -11.90 10.65 -20.70
CA HIS A 211 -13.04 10.74 -21.60
C HIS A 211 -13.62 12.17 -21.69
N TRP A 212 -13.54 12.97 -20.62
CA TRP A 212 -13.83 14.40 -20.69
C TRP A 212 -12.88 15.15 -21.62
N VAL A 213 -11.57 14.91 -21.48
CA VAL A 213 -10.56 15.50 -22.37
C VAL A 213 -10.80 15.09 -23.84
N ARG A 214 -11.07 13.81 -24.12
CA ARG A 214 -11.45 13.34 -25.47
C ARG A 214 -12.71 14.01 -26.02
N SER A 215 -13.58 14.49 -25.13
CA SER A 215 -14.82 15.19 -25.50
C SER A 215 -14.65 16.70 -25.64
N GLY A 216 -13.46 17.24 -25.36
CA GLY A 216 -13.16 18.68 -25.38
C GLY A 216 -13.62 19.41 -24.12
N LEU A 217 -13.78 18.69 -23.00
CA LEU A 217 -14.12 19.26 -21.70
C LEU A 217 -12.89 19.36 -20.80
N ASP A 218 -12.84 20.40 -19.97
CA ASP A 218 -11.84 20.51 -18.92
C ASP A 218 -12.22 19.57 -17.75
N PRO A 219 -11.41 18.53 -17.46
CA PRO A 219 -11.73 17.60 -16.37
C PRO A 219 -11.78 18.28 -15.00
N LEU A 220 -11.04 19.37 -14.77
CA LEU A 220 -11.06 20.09 -13.49
C LEU A 220 -12.43 20.76 -13.26
N GLU A 221 -12.97 21.42 -14.30
CA GLU A 221 -14.28 22.05 -14.23
C GLU A 221 -15.41 21.02 -14.13
N CYS A 222 -15.26 19.86 -14.79
CA CYS A 222 -16.17 18.73 -14.61
C CYS A 222 -16.20 18.24 -13.15
N LEU A 223 -15.04 18.08 -12.51
CA LEU A 223 -14.95 17.66 -11.10
C LEU A 223 -15.59 18.69 -10.17
N LYS A 224 -15.33 19.99 -10.35
CA LYS A 224 -15.97 21.07 -9.57
C LYS A 224 -17.49 21.02 -9.70
N LYS A 225 -18.00 20.83 -10.92
CA LYS A 225 -19.44 20.75 -11.21
C LYS A 225 -20.10 19.54 -10.55
N LEU A 226 -19.38 18.42 -10.44
CA LEU A 226 -19.87 17.18 -9.83
C LEU A 226 -19.63 17.11 -8.31
N LYS A 227 -19.25 18.21 -7.65
CA LYS A 227 -18.99 18.24 -6.21
C LYS A 227 -20.13 17.62 -5.40
N GLY A 228 -19.77 16.67 -4.52
CA GLY A 228 -20.72 15.91 -3.70
C GLY A 228 -21.43 14.76 -4.44
N ARG A 229 -21.20 14.58 -5.73
CA ARG A 229 -21.77 13.50 -6.55
C ARG A 229 -20.72 12.58 -7.17
N ILE A 230 -19.44 12.69 -6.83
CA ILE A 230 -18.39 11.78 -7.32
C ILE A 230 -18.28 10.58 -6.36
N ILE A 231 -18.48 9.37 -6.87
CA ILE A 231 -18.47 8.12 -6.09
C ILE A 231 -17.18 7.32 -6.32
N SER A 232 -16.75 7.26 -7.57
CA SER A 232 -15.52 6.62 -8.02
C SER A 232 -14.91 7.43 -9.17
N SER A 233 -13.71 7.06 -9.61
CA SER A 233 -13.12 7.63 -10.83
C SER A 233 -12.36 6.58 -11.62
N HIS A 234 -12.47 6.65 -12.94
CA HIS A 234 -11.51 6.07 -13.87
C HIS A 234 -10.48 7.17 -14.18
N PHE A 235 -9.33 7.05 -13.53
CA PHE A 235 -8.36 8.14 -13.43
C PHE A 235 -7.26 7.93 -14.47
N LYS A 236 -7.10 8.90 -15.36
CA LYS A 236 -6.31 8.80 -16.60
C LYS A 236 -5.61 10.12 -16.84
N GLU A 237 -4.54 10.09 -17.60
CA GLU A 237 -3.97 11.29 -18.19
C GLU A 237 -3.69 11.03 -19.66
N LEU A 238 -4.01 12.00 -20.51
CA LEU A 238 -3.90 11.87 -21.96
C LEU A 238 -2.88 12.84 -22.53
N GLU A 239 -2.16 12.38 -23.54
CA GLU A 239 -1.40 13.19 -24.48
C GLU A 239 -1.58 12.56 -25.86
N ASP A 240 -1.69 13.36 -26.93
CA ASP A 240 -1.82 12.87 -28.32
C ASP A 240 -2.88 11.78 -28.53
N GLY A 241 -3.98 11.85 -27.80
CA GLY A 241 -5.14 10.96 -27.93
C GLY A 241 -5.04 9.61 -27.23
N HIS A 242 -3.93 9.30 -26.55
CA HIS A 242 -3.77 8.07 -25.78
C HIS A 242 -3.36 8.33 -24.33
N ASP A 243 -3.47 7.28 -23.51
CA ASP A 243 -3.11 7.36 -22.09
C ASP A 243 -1.58 7.44 -21.94
N VAL A 244 -1.12 8.33 -21.05
CA VAL A 244 0.29 8.54 -20.69
C VAL A 244 0.46 8.47 -19.17
N PRO A 245 1.69 8.23 -18.67
CA PRO A 245 1.95 8.29 -17.23
C PRO A 245 1.49 9.61 -16.62
N TRP A 246 0.90 9.56 -15.42
CA TRP A 246 0.46 10.76 -14.73
C TRP A 246 1.61 11.74 -14.45
N GLY A 247 1.32 13.03 -14.58
CA GLY A 247 2.26 14.14 -14.64
C GLY A 247 2.76 14.53 -16.02
N GLN A 248 2.29 13.90 -17.11
CA GLN A 248 2.87 14.07 -18.45
C GLN A 248 1.89 14.53 -19.53
N GLY A 249 0.60 14.68 -19.22
CA GLY A 249 -0.41 15.02 -20.21
C GLY A 249 -1.32 16.18 -19.82
N GLN A 250 -2.31 16.43 -20.69
CA GLN A 250 -3.19 17.59 -20.62
C GLN A 250 -4.28 17.53 -19.53
N ASN A 251 -4.49 16.38 -18.88
CA ASN A 251 -5.49 16.25 -17.82
C ASN A 251 -5.13 17.06 -16.57
N ARG A 252 -3.85 17.42 -16.39
CA ARG A 252 -3.33 18.17 -15.23
C ARG A 252 -3.65 17.43 -13.92
N VAL A 253 -3.29 16.14 -13.83
CA VAL A 253 -3.62 15.24 -12.72
C VAL A 253 -3.38 15.85 -11.33
N LYS A 254 -2.31 16.64 -11.14
CA LYS A 254 -2.07 17.35 -9.87
C LYS A 254 -3.29 18.19 -9.43
N GLY A 255 -3.82 19.02 -10.33
CA GLY A 255 -4.97 19.88 -10.06
C GLY A 255 -6.25 19.08 -9.80
N LEU A 256 -6.42 17.94 -10.48
CA LEU A 256 -7.56 17.04 -10.25
C LEU A 256 -7.51 16.40 -8.85
N LEU A 257 -6.32 15.98 -8.40
CA LEU A 257 -6.12 15.46 -7.04
C LEU A 257 -6.35 16.58 -6.00
N GLU A 258 -5.86 17.80 -6.25
CA GLU A 258 -6.09 18.98 -5.39
C GLU A 258 -7.59 19.30 -5.24
N GLU A 259 -8.33 19.28 -6.36
CA GLU A 259 -9.77 19.53 -6.36
C GLU A 259 -10.52 18.44 -5.57
N LEU A 260 -10.31 17.16 -5.89
CA LEU A 260 -10.94 16.05 -5.17
C LEU A 260 -10.61 16.09 -3.67
N HIS A 261 -9.39 16.51 -3.33
CA HIS A 261 -9.00 16.68 -1.94
C HIS A 261 -9.81 17.79 -1.27
N SER A 262 -9.92 18.96 -1.90
CA SER A 262 -10.67 20.11 -1.40
C SER A 262 -12.16 19.81 -1.21
N GLN A 263 -12.73 18.90 -2.02
CA GLN A 263 -14.10 18.45 -1.92
C GLN A 263 -14.33 17.44 -0.77
N GLY A 264 -13.27 16.95 -0.12
CA GLY A 264 -13.36 15.88 0.88
C GLY A 264 -13.75 14.52 0.28
N TYR A 265 -13.40 14.28 -1.00
CA TYR A 265 -13.72 13.06 -1.73
C TYR A 265 -13.28 11.79 -0.96
N LYS A 266 -14.12 10.75 -0.99
CA LYS A 266 -13.84 9.43 -0.39
C LYS A 266 -14.26 8.29 -1.33
N GLY A 267 -13.51 8.09 -2.40
CA GLY A 267 -13.77 7.02 -3.37
C GLY A 267 -12.50 6.37 -3.91
N SER A 268 -12.64 5.63 -5.01
CA SER A 268 -11.51 5.00 -5.68
C SER A 268 -10.90 5.90 -6.74
N PHE A 269 -9.58 5.77 -6.90
CA PHE A 269 -8.82 6.22 -8.06
C PHE A 269 -8.44 4.96 -8.84
N SER A 270 -9.36 4.47 -9.68
CA SER A 270 -9.11 3.31 -10.51
C SER A 270 -8.22 3.75 -11.67
N ILE A 271 -6.94 3.38 -11.66
CA ILE A 271 -6.04 3.62 -12.78
C ILE A 271 -6.56 2.81 -13.95
N GLU A 272 -7.07 3.50 -14.96
CA GLU A 272 -7.42 2.88 -16.24
C GLU A 272 -6.39 3.33 -17.26
N TYR A 273 -5.54 2.41 -17.69
CA TYR A 273 -4.41 2.70 -18.56
C TYR A 273 -4.56 1.93 -19.87
N GLU A 274 -5.10 2.62 -20.87
CA GLU A 274 -5.51 2.09 -22.17
C GLU A 274 -4.43 2.21 -23.25
N HIS A 275 -3.17 2.07 -22.85
CA HIS A 275 -2.03 2.10 -23.75
C HIS A 275 -1.01 1.01 -23.38
N ASN A 276 -0.17 0.62 -24.34
CA ASN A 276 0.89 -0.37 -24.15
C ASN A 276 0.40 -1.67 -23.46
N TRP A 277 -0.71 -2.22 -23.95
CA TRP A 277 -1.51 -3.27 -23.28
C TRP A 277 -0.74 -4.52 -22.82
N LEU A 278 0.37 -4.87 -23.47
CA LEU A 278 1.18 -6.05 -23.13
C LEU A 278 2.30 -5.74 -22.12
N ASN A 279 2.72 -4.48 -22.02
CA ASN A 279 3.87 -4.07 -21.20
C ASN A 279 3.63 -2.73 -20.48
N SER A 280 2.41 -2.47 -20.03
CA SER A 280 2.01 -1.20 -19.38
C SER A 280 2.46 -1.07 -17.93
N VAL A 281 2.89 -2.16 -17.27
CA VAL A 281 3.27 -2.16 -15.83
C VAL A 281 4.34 -1.12 -15.47
N PRO A 282 5.43 -0.94 -16.25
CA PRO A 282 6.42 0.13 -15.98
C PRO A 282 5.83 1.54 -16.05
N GLU A 283 4.85 1.77 -16.91
CA GLU A 283 4.19 3.07 -17.09
C GLU A 283 3.19 3.34 -15.97
N ILE A 284 2.39 2.34 -15.63
CA ILE A 284 1.48 2.39 -14.48
C ILE A 284 2.26 2.62 -13.18
N ARG A 285 3.45 2.03 -13.03
CA ARG A 285 4.32 2.30 -11.86
C ARG A 285 4.70 3.78 -11.75
N ARG A 286 4.89 4.48 -12.88
CA ARG A 286 5.10 5.93 -12.89
C ARG A 286 3.84 6.69 -12.45
N CYS A 287 2.64 6.26 -12.85
CA CYS A 287 1.38 6.82 -12.34
C CYS A 287 1.27 6.68 -10.81
N VAL A 288 1.55 5.50 -10.27
CA VAL A 288 1.53 5.23 -8.82
C VAL A 288 2.54 6.13 -8.09
N ALA A 289 3.76 6.26 -8.61
CA ALA A 289 4.78 7.13 -8.03
C ALA A 289 4.36 8.61 -8.05
N TYR A 290 3.75 9.08 -9.15
CA TYR A 290 3.25 10.44 -9.27
C TYR A 290 2.10 10.70 -8.29
N TYR A 291 1.14 9.78 -8.18
CA TYR A 291 0.07 9.86 -7.20
C TYR A 291 0.64 9.97 -5.78
N ASN A 292 1.55 9.08 -5.38
CA ASN A 292 2.13 9.11 -4.04
C ASN A 292 2.87 10.43 -3.77
N LYS A 293 3.58 10.96 -4.78
CA LYS A 293 4.26 12.27 -4.68
C LYS A 293 3.26 13.41 -4.45
N VAL A 294 2.19 13.48 -5.24
CA VAL A 294 1.21 14.58 -5.16
C VAL A 294 0.29 14.38 -3.96
N ALA A 295 -0.39 13.24 -3.87
CA ALA A 295 -1.25 12.89 -2.75
C ALA A 295 -0.50 12.82 -1.41
N GLY A 296 0.82 12.67 -1.38
CA GLY A 296 1.59 12.81 -0.14
C GLY A 296 1.59 14.24 0.42
N VAL A 297 1.33 15.26 -0.42
CA VAL A 297 1.46 16.68 -0.03
C VAL A 297 0.14 17.48 0.04
N LEU A 298 -1.00 16.98 -0.49
CA LEU A 298 -2.25 17.78 -0.57
C LEU A 298 -3.02 17.94 0.74
N LYS A 299 -2.62 17.30 1.86
CA LYS A 299 -3.22 17.59 3.17
C LYS A 299 -2.17 17.79 4.27
N PRO A 300 -1.88 19.05 4.66
CA PRO A 300 -1.39 19.41 6.00
C PRO A 300 -2.50 19.36 7.09
N GLY A 301 -3.78 19.19 6.74
CA GLY A 301 -4.95 19.12 7.64
C GLY A 301 -5.01 17.92 8.60
N GLY A 302 -4.28 18.05 9.70
CA GLY A 302 -4.07 17.06 10.76
C GLY A 302 -2.59 16.84 11.06
N TRP A 303 -1.70 17.37 10.21
CA TRP A 303 -0.28 17.45 10.47
C TRP A 303 -0.01 18.61 11.40
N GLN A 304 0.77 18.34 12.43
CA GLN A 304 1.28 19.31 13.37
C GLN A 304 2.79 19.24 13.29
N ASP A 305 3.46 20.38 13.34
CA ASP A 305 4.91 20.39 13.53
C ASP A 305 5.23 19.68 14.85
N VAL A 306 6.16 18.74 14.79
CA VAL A 306 6.53 17.93 15.95
C VAL A 306 7.24 18.79 16.99
N LEU A 307 7.97 19.80 16.54
CA LEU A 307 8.82 20.65 17.35
C LEU A 307 8.31 22.09 17.24
N ALA A 308 8.17 22.76 18.38
CA ALA A 308 8.02 24.21 18.40
C ALA A 308 9.33 24.85 17.91
N SER A 309 9.24 26.04 17.31
CA SER A 309 10.42 26.75 16.77
C SER A 309 11.46 27.11 17.84
N ASP A 310 11.03 27.24 19.10
CA ASP A 310 11.88 27.48 20.27
C ASP A 310 12.23 26.18 21.04
N LEU A 311 11.82 25.02 20.52
CA LEU A 311 11.94 23.71 21.17
C LEU A 311 11.32 23.61 22.57
N SER A 312 10.44 24.54 22.96
CA SER A 312 9.79 24.57 24.28
C SER A 312 8.95 23.32 24.58
N ASN A 313 8.48 22.64 23.54
CA ASN A 313 7.75 21.37 23.62
C ASN A 313 8.66 20.12 23.69
N CYS A 314 9.97 20.29 23.90
CA CYS A 314 10.95 19.22 23.93
C CYS A 314 11.73 19.14 25.26
N THR A 315 12.32 17.97 25.50
CA THR A 315 13.28 17.71 26.59
C THR A 315 14.61 17.29 25.96
N PHE A 316 15.67 18.04 26.25
CA PHE A 316 17.03 17.80 25.75
C PHE A 316 18.05 18.51 26.63
N ASN A 317 19.34 18.15 26.50
CA ASN A 317 20.41 18.83 27.23
C ASN A 317 20.66 20.20 26.61
N GLU A 318 20.94 21.21 27.44
CA GLU A 318 21.31 22.54 26.94
C GLU A 318 22.50 22.46 25.97
N GLY A 319 22.40 23.17 24.83
CA GLY A 319 23.42 23.16 23.78
C GLY A 319 23.52 21.86 22.96
N SER A 320 22.70 20.84 23.22
CA SER A 320 22.79 19.57 22.47
C SER A 320 22.14 19.61 21.08
N TRP A 321 21.13 20.47 20.91
CA TRP A 321 20.40 20.65 19.65
C TRP A 321 20.10 22.12 19.41
N THR A 322 20.09 22.53 18.14
CA THR A 322 19.66 23.86 17.71
C THR A 322 18.53 23.74 16.70
N TYR A 323 17.63 24.73 16.69
CA TYR A 323 16.57 24.84 15.68
C TYR A 323 16.62 26.23 15.07
N ALA A 324 17.06 26.32 13.82
CA ALA A 324 17.21 27.57 13.09
C ALA A 324 16.72 27.38 11.66
N ASP A 325 15.97 28.36 11.14
CA ASP A 325 15.43 28.37 9.78
C ASP A 325 14.67 27.08 9.41
N GLY A 326 13.91 26.53 10.36
CA GLY A 326 13.13 25.30 10.19
C GLY A 326 13.97 24.01 10.18
N VAL A 327 15.26 24.08 10.51
CA VAL A 327 16.19 22.95 10.55
C VAL A 327 16.61 22.65 11.98
N LEU A 328 16.26 21.45 12.45
CA LEU A 328 16.82 20.86 13.67
C LEU A 328 18.21 20.32 13.36
N SER A 329 19.22 20.76 14.10
CA SER A 329 20.62 20.37 13.93
C SER A 329 21.20 19.84 15.22
N ARG A 330 21.96 18.76 15.12
CA ARG A 330 22.79 18.28 16.23
C ARG A 330 23.91 19.28 16.53
N ALA A 331 24.06 19.70 17.78
CA ALA A 331 25.09 20.65 18.21
C ALA A 331 26.00 20.16 19.36
N GLY A 332 25.52 19.24 20.21
CA GLY A 332 26.26 18.77 21.40
C GLY A 332 25.62 17.53 22.02
N LYS A 333 26.19 16.98 23.11
CA LYS A 333 25.81 15.62 23.59
C LYS A 333 24.38 15.50 24.13
N GLY A 334 23.65 14.47 23.72
CA GLY A 334 22.34 14.11 24.26
C GLY A 334 21.23 14.02 23.20
N TYR A 335 20.19 13.25 23.49
CA TYR A 335 19.05 13.08 22.59
C TYR A 335 18.05 14.21 22.79
N ILE A 336 17.21 14.45 21.80
CA ILE A 336 16.05 15.34 21.94
C ILE A 336 14.75 14.55 21.85
N TRP A 337 13.85 14.82 22.79
CA TRP A 337 12.59 14.13 22.94
C TRP A 337 11.43 15.11 22.90
N THR A 338 10.36 14.74 22.22
CA THR A 338 9.06 15.40 22.39
C THR A 338 8.53 15.20 23.81
N LYS A 339 7.78 16.18 24.33
CA LYS A 339 7.02 16.01 25.59
C LYS A 339 5.72 15.23 25.38
N ASP A 340 5.10 15.39 24.20
CA ASP A 340 3.87 14.70 23.82
C ASP A 340 4.08 13.22 23.52
N LYS A 341 3.05 12.41 23.81
CA LYS A 341 3.02 10.98 23.48
C LYS A 341 2.17 10.70 22.24
N TYR A 342 2.63 9.75 21.44
CA TYR A 342 2.04 9.36 20.17
C TYR A 342 1.79 7.85 20.14
N GLY A 343 0.52 7.47 19.94
CA GLY A 343 0.09 6.09 19.77
C GLY A 343 0.05 5.68 18.30
N ASP A 344 -1.11 5.89 17.67
CA ASP A 344 -1.32 5.67 16.24
C ASP A 344 -1.10 6.98 15.47
N PHE A 345 -0.10 7.00 14.58
CA PHE A 345 0.30 8.22 13.88
C PHE A 345 1.05 7.94 12.58
N ILE A 346 1.21 9.00 11.79
CA ILE A 346 2.19 9.10 10.69
C ILE A 346 3.14 10.24 11.03
N LEU A 347 4.44 9.96 11.01
CA LEU A 347 5.52 10.93 11.13
C LEU A 347 6.15 11.09 9.75
N ASP A 348 6.31 12.33 9.31
CA ASP A 348 6.88 12.68 8.02
C ASP A 348 7.97 13.72 8.24
N LEU A 349 9.14 13.49 7.66
CA LEU A 349 10.30 14.34 7.87
C LEU A 349 11.27 14.25 6.70
N GLU A 350 12.14 15.25 6.62
CA GLU A 350 13.34 15.18 5.81
C GLU A 350 14.56 15.16 6.72
N PHE A 351 15.60 14.43 6.31
CA PHE A 351 16.87 14.40 7.01
C PHE A 351 18.06 14.48 6.06
N LYS A 352 19.18 14.97 6.58
CA LYS A 352 20.47 15.01 5.91
C LYS A 352 21.52 14.56 6.90
N VAL A 353 22.54 13.84 6.41
CA VAL A 353 23.65 13.33 7.22
C VAL A 353 24.98 13.78 6.65
N ALA A 354 25.98 13.95 7.52
CA ALA A 354 27.38 14.04 7.11
C ALA A 354 27.95 12.62 6.82
N PRO A 355 29.09 12.51 6.14
CA PRO A 355 29.73 11.21 5.94
C PRO A 355 29.95 10.46 7.26
N LYS A 356 29.70 9.15 7.26
CA LYS A 356 29.81 8.24 8.42
C LYS A 356 28.82 8.51 9.57
N SER A 357 27.83 9.38 9.39
CA SER A 357 26.90 9.68 10.47
C SER A 357 26.05 8.48 10.83
N ASN A 358 25.86 8.30 12.13
CA ASN A 358 24.92 7.38 12.74
C ASN A 358 23.95 8.21 13.60
N SER A 359 22.68 7.87 13.55
CA SER A 359 21.60 8.45 14.33
C SER A 359 20.37 7.54 14.18
N GLY A 360 19.24 7.97 14.74
CA GLY A 360 17.99 7.22 14.72
C GLY A 360 16.81 8.13 15.04
N VAL A 361 15.66 7.80 14.48
CA VAL A 361 14.37 8.35 14.87
C VAL A 361 13.69 7.33 15.77
N PHE A 362 13.59 7.65 17.06
CA PHE A 362 12.87 6.83 18.02
C PHE A 362 11.39 7.16 17.99
N ILE A 363 10.56 6.12 17.97
CA ILE A 363 9.11 6.22 18.08
C ILE A 363 8.57 5.36 19.21
N ARG A 364 7.45 5.80 19.80
CA ARG A 364 6.73 5.07 20.86
C ARG A 364 7.63 4.71 22.05
N THR A 365 8.63 5.54 22.35
CA THR A 365 9.54 5.35 23.48
C THR A 365 8.79 5.51 24.80
N ALA A 366 8.73 4.43 25.59
CA ALA A 366 8.02 4.44 26.86
C ALA A 366 8.80 5.13 27.97
N ASP A 367 10.13 4.94 28.00
CA ASP A 367 11.04 5.56 28.98
C ASP A 367 12.28 6.13 28.29
N ILE A 368 12.43 7.46 28.35
CA ILE A 368 13.59 8.16 27.76
C ILE A 368 14.90 7.91 28.50
N LYS A 369 14.87 7.29 29.69
CA LYS A 369 16.07 6.85 30.41
C LYS A 369 16.61 5.51 29.89
N ASP A 370 15.76 4.69 29.28
CA ASP A 370 16.15 3.47 28.58
C ASP A 370 15.55 3.42 27.16
N PRO A 371 15.91 4.39 26.30
CA PRO A 371 15.26 4.57 25.02
C PRO A 371 15.54 3.42 24.06
N VAL A 372 16.71 2.81 24.18
CA VAL A 372 17.13 1.69 23.34
C VAL A 372 16.31 0.44 23.62
N GLN A 373 15.89 0.19 24.87
CA GLN A 373 15.11 -1.00 25.19
C GLN A 373 13.60 -0.74 25.18
N THR A 374 13.16 0.52 25.27
CA THR A 374 11.73 0.86 25.43
C THR A 374 11.13 1.63 24.26
N GLY A 375 11.93 1.98 23.26
CA GLY A 375 11.51 2.61 22.02
C GLY A 375 11.79 1.76 20.78
N ILE A 376 11.11 2.09 19.69
CA ILE A 376 11.38 1.50 18.37
C ILE A 376 12.24 2.50 17.59
N GLU A 377 13.42 2.07 17.19
CA GLU A 377 14.39 2.90 16.47
C GLU A 377 14.29 2.66 14.96
N ILE A 378 14.05 3.73 14.19
CA ILE A 378 14.21 3.73 12.73
C ILE A 378 15.56 4.35 12.41
N GLN A 379 16.45 3.55 11.81
CA GLN A 379 17.86 3.89 11.67
C GLN A 379 18.11 5.06 10.69
N ILE A 380 18.96 6.00 11.08
CA ILE A 380 19.50 7.05 10.20
C ILE A 380 21.00 6.83 10.07
N TYR A 381 21.45 6.43 8.89
CA TYR A 381 22.85 6.04 8.70
C TYR A 381 23.36 6.40 7.31
N ASP A 382 24.63 6.78 7.19
CA ASP A 382 25.30 6.96 5.90
C ASP A 382 25.63 5.59 5.29
N SER A 383 24.60 4.92 4.75
CA SER A 383 24.71 3.60 4.12
C SER A 383 24.59 3.63 2.60
N PHE A 384 24.75 4.78 1.93
CA PHE A 384 24.54 4.87 0.49
C PHE A 384 25.35 3.80 -0.28
N GLY A 385 24.67 3.02 -1.13
CA GLY A 385 25.29 1.98 -1.96
C GLY A 385 25.60 0.66 -1.25
N ALA A 386 25.41 0.55 0.08
CA ALA A 386 25.59 -0.70 0.81
C ALA A 386 24.39 -1.65 0.62
N ALA A 387 24.64 -2.96 0.74
CA ALA A 387 23.58 -3.96 0.80
C ALA A 387 22.69 -3.73 2.05
N PRO A 388 21.35 -3.87 1.95
CA PRO A 388 20.46 -3.71 3.08
C PRO A 388 20.76 -4.70 4.21
N SER A 389 20.77 -4.20 5.45
CA SER A 389 20.87 -4.99 6.68
C SER A 389 20.01 -4.37 7.79
N THR A 390 19.90 -5.05 8.94
CA THR A 390 19.22 -4.53 10.13
C THR A 390 19.90 -3.29 10.74
N HIS A 391 21.06 -2.89 10.20
CA HIS A 391 21.84 -1.72 10.60
C HIS A 391 21.89 -0.63 9.51
N SER A 392 21.27 -0.86 8.34
CA SER A 392 21.20 0.14 7.26
C SER A 392 20.17 1.24 7.57
N CYS A 393 20.30 2.38 6.91
CA CYS A 393 19.32 3.46 7.03
C CYS A 393 17.90 3.00 6.64
N GLY A 394 16.92 3.36 7.46
CA GLY A 394 15.53 2.97 7.30
C GLY A 394 15.16 1.60 7.89
N ALA A 395 16.13 0.83 8.42
CA ALA A 395 15.87 -0.38 9.18
C ALA A 395 15.04 -0.08 10.44
N VAL A 396 14.23 -1.04 10.87
CA VAL A 396 13.86 -1.12 12.30
C VAL A 396 15.07 -1.74 12.98
N TYR A 397 15.84 -0.92 13.68
CA TYR A 397 17.22 -1.24 14.06
C TYR A 397 17.33 -2.60 14.76
N ASP A 398 18.27 -3.43 14.30
CA ASP A 398 18.56 -4.77 14.83
C ASP A 398 17.41 -5.80 14.74
N CYS A 399 16.24 -5.39 14.21
CA CYS A 399 15.06 -6.24 14.08
C CYS A 399 14.72 -6.57 12.63
N LEU A 400 14.57 -5.56 11.78
CA LEU A 400 14.10 -5.75 10.40
C LEU A 400 14.85 -4.87 9.42
N ALA A 401 15.58 -5.50 8.50
CA ALA A 401 16.26 -4.84 7.41
C ALA A 401 15.26 -4.20 6.43
N PRO A 402 15.61 -3.05 5.82
CA PRO A 402 14.78 -2.48 4.78
C PRO A 402 14.85 -3.37 3.53
N ALA A 403 13.73 -3.52 2.83
CA ALA A 403 13.65 -4.30 1.59
C ALA A 403 14.60 -3.77 0.50
N LYS A 404 14.90 -2.47 0.56
CA LYS A 404 15.86 -1.80 -0.31
C LYS A 404 16.53 -0.65 0.43
N ASN A 405 17.81 -0.46 0.17
CA ASN A 405 18.54 0.70 0.66
C ASN A 405 18.25 1.89 -0.27
N MET A 406 17.49 2.86 0.25
CA MET A 406 16.97 3.99 -0.52
C MET A 406 17.60 5.32 -0.08
N VAL A 407 18.53 5.31 0.87
CA VAL A 407 19.21 6.54 1.31
C VAL A 407 20.01 7.13 0.14
N LYS A 408 20.08 8.45 0.07
CA LYS A 408 20.94 9.21 -0.86
C LYS A 408 22.34 9.39 -0.26
N LYS A 409 23.28 9.88 -1.06
CA LYS A 409 24.65 10.18 -0.62
C LYS A 409 24.64 11.18 0.54
N ALA A 410 25.62 11.10 1.43
CA ALA A 410 25.84 12.09 2.47
C ALA A 410 25.86 13.51 1.88
N GLY A 411 25.25 14.47 2.59
CA GLY A 411 25.04 15.83 2.12
C GLY A 411 23.72 16.08 1.37
N GLU A 412 23.03 15.03 0.91
CA GLU A 412 21.72 15.16 0.25
C GLU A 412 20.55 15.00 1.24
N TRP A 413 19.46 15.74 0.99
CA TRP A 413 18.23 15.59 1.74
C TRP A 413 17.44 14.35 1.30
N ASN A 414 17.13 13.51 2.29
CA ASN A 414 16.29 12.33 2.20
C ASN A 414 14.91 12.63 2.76
N HIS A 415 13.88 12.03 2.19
CA HIS A 415 12.51 12.09 2.71
C HIS A 415 12.13 10.74 3.32
N MET A 416 11.59 10.76 4.54
CA MET A 416 11.17 9.58 5.28
C MET A 416 9.77 9.78 5.85
N THR A 417 8.92 8.78 5.65
CA THR A 417 7.61 8.69 6.30
C THR A 417 7.54 7.41 7.14
N ILE A 418 7.27 7.54 8.43
CA ILE A 418 7.09 6.43 9.37
C ILE A 418 5.61 6.39 9.78
N ALA A 419 4.93 5.28 9.51
CA ALA A 419 3.53 5.08 9.88
C ALA A 419 3.41 3.97 10.93
N ALA A 420 2.85 4.29 12.09
CA ALA A 420 2.71 3.39 13.23
C ALA A 420 1.22 3.24 13.60
N PHE A 421 0.66 2.04 13.42
CA PHE A 421 -0.77 1.76 13.67
C PHE A 421 -0.96 0.44 14.41
N GLY A 422 -1.49 0.49 15.63
CA GLY A 422 -1.61 -0.68 16.49
C GLY A 422 -0.27 -1.42 16.59
N ASN A 423 -0.25 -2.67 16.13
CA ASN A 423 0.92 -3.53 16.08
C ASN A 423 1.77 -3.38 14.81
N ARG A 424 1.60 -2.35 13.98
CA ARG A 424 2.23 -2.28 12.66
C ARG A 424 3.07 -1.05 12.48
N ILE A 425 4.24 -1.24 11.88
CA ILE A 425 5.16 -0.18 11.49
C ILE A 425 5.44 -0.26 10.00
N PHE A 426 5.37 0.87 9.32
CA PHE A 426 5.80 1.02 7.93
C PHE A 426 6.79 2.16 7.84
N VAL A 427 7.80 1.99 6.98
CA VAL A 427 8.75 3.06 6.65
C VAL A 427 8.81 3.19 5.14
N THR A 428 8.59 4.42 4.66
CA THR A 428 8.80 4.82 3.26
C THR A 428 9.99 5.76 3.22
N MET A 429 10.93 5.51 2.32
CA MET A 429 12.14 6.29 2.13
C MET A 429 12.26 6.68 0.66
N ASN A 430 12.38 7.97 0.38
CA ASN A 430 12.54 8.51 -0.98
C ASN A 430 11.55 7.90 -1.99
N ASN A 431 10.26 7.91 -1.62
CA ASN A 431 9.11 7.40 -2.38
C ASN A 431 8.98 5.86 -2.50
N GLU A 432 9.84 5.09 -1.85
CA GLU A 432 9.78 3.63 -1.85
C GLU A 432 9.47 3.10 -0.45
N ARG A 433 8.48 2.20 -0.34
CA ARG A 433 8.17 1.54 0.95
C ARG A 433 9.22 0.47 1.21
N ILE A 434 10.01 0.66 2.26
CA ILE A 434 11.15 -0.20 2.59
C ILE A 434 10.92 -1.08 3.82
N ILE A 435 9.99 -0.73 4.71
CA ILE A 435 9.63 -1.54 5.87
C ILE A 435 8.14 -1.84 5.88
N ARG A 436 7.82 -3.10 6.21
CA ARG A 436 6.52 -3.55 6.68
C ARG A 436 6.75 -4.52 7.83
N MET A 437 6.47 -4.08 9.04
CA MET A 437 6.63 -4.87 10.25
C MET A 437 5.29 -5.07 10.93
N ASP A 438 4.99 -6.31 11.30
CA ASP A 438 3.97 -6.62 12.29
C ASP A 438 4.68 -6.99 13.61
N LEU A 439 4.58 -6.11 14.60
CA LEU A 439 5.21 -6.28 15.91
C LEU A 439 4.80 -7.59 16.59
N ASN A 440 3.63 -8.15 16.27
CA ASN A 440 3.19 -9.42 16.85
C ASN A 440 3.97 -10.64 16.34
N GLU A 441 4.76 -10.50 15.27
CA GLU A 441 5.63 -11.57 14.76
C GLU A 441 6.91 -11.70 15.59
N TRP A 442 7.32 -10.66 16.31
CA TRP A 442 8.44 -10.72 17.27
C TRP A 442 7.92 -11.18 18.62
N THR A 443 7.80 -12.49 18.78
CA THR A 443 7.15 -13.13 19.93
C THR A 443 8.06 -13.37 21.13
N GLU A 444 9.38 -13.34 20.93
CA GLU A 444 10.40 -13.67 21.92
C GLU A 444 11.38 -12.50 22.09
N ALA A 445 11.88 -12.31 23.30
CA ALA A 445 12.95 -11.35 23.56
C ALA A 445 14.27 -11.84 22.96
N LYS A 446 15.14 -10.92 22.57
CA LYS A 446 16.46 -11.15 21.97
C LYS A 446 16.48 -11.91 20.65
N LYS A 447 15.32 -12.09 20.00
CA LYS A 447 15.21 -12.92 18.81
C LYS A 447 14.27 -12.31 17.76
N ASN A 448 14.68 -12.40 16.50
CA ASN A 448 13.89 -12.02 15.33
C ASN A 448 13.12 -13.23 14.78
N PRO A 449 12.06 -13.02 13.97
CA PRO A 449 11.27 -14.09 13.37
C PRO A 449 12.04 -15.02 12.43
N ASP A 450 13.20 -14.59 11.94
CA ASP A 450 14.11 -15.36 11.08
C ASP A 450 15.18 -16.15 11.87
N ASP A 451 14.99 -16.28 13.18
CA ASP A 451 15.91 -16.89 14.14
C ASP A 451 17.23 -16.15 14.40
N SER A 452 17.45 -14.96 13.81
CA SER A 452 18.60 -14.11 14.16
C SER A 452 18.42 -13.46 15.54
N ASP A 453 19.53 -13.19 16.22
CA ASP A 453 19.52 -12.51 17.51
C ASP A 453 19.23 -11.00 17.34
N ASN A 454 18.65 -10.40 18.38
CA ASN A 454 18.56 -8.95 18.53
C ASN A 454 18.88 -8.51 19.97
N LYS A 455 19.12 -7.21 20.16
CA LYS A 455 19.54 -6.61 21.44
C LYS A 455 18.43 -6.43 22.48
N PHE A 456 17.16 -6.73 22.18
CA PHE A 456 16.02 -6.26 22.97
C PHE A 456 15.59 -7.25 24.04
N LYS A 457 15.51 -6.79 25.29
CA LYS A 457 15.09 -7.60 26.45
C LYS A 457 13.59 -7.87 26.51
N THR A 458 12.81 -7.13 25.73
CA THR A 458 11.36 -7.28 25.61
C THR A 458 11.01 -7.64 24.18
N ALA A 459 10.17 -8.65 24.00
CA ALA A 459 9.64 -9.00 22.68
C ALA A 459 8.85 -7.80 22.11
N TYR A 460 9.05 -7.47 20.84
CA TYR A 460 8.38 -6.31 20.22
C TYR A 460 6.84 -6.41 20.24
N LYS A 461 6.28 -7.63 20.31
CA LYS A 461 4.83 -7.83 20.51
C LYS A 461 4.31 -7.22 21.82
N ASP A 462 5.17 -7.10 22.83
CA ASP A 462 4.82 -6.65 24.19
C ASP A 462 5.30 -5.21 24.48
N MET A 463 6.07 -4.59 23.56
CA MET A 463 6.48 -3.19 23.68
C MET A 463 5.29 -2.21 23.68
N ALA A 464 5.47 -1.06 24.32
CA ALA A 464 4.45 -0.02 24.39
C ALA A 464 3.93 0.39 23.00
N ARG A 465 2.62 0.59 22.90
CA ARG A 465 1.96 1.04 21.66
C ARG A 465 1.81 2.56 21.57
N SER A 466 2.29 3.28 22.58
CA SER A 466 2.31 4.73 22.66
C SER A 466 3.50 5.18 23.49
N GLY A 467 4.12 6.29 23.10
CA GLY A 467 5.29 6.86 23.77
C GLY A 467 5.75 8.12 23.05
N VAL A 468 6.87 8.69 23.48
CA VAL A 468 7.41 9.91 22.87
C VAL A 468 8.14 9.60 21.57
N ILE A 469 8.29 10.62 20.72
CA ILE A 469 9.20 10.62 19.56
C ILE A 469 10.51 11.31 19.96
N GLY A 470 11.65 10.81 19.48
CA GLY A 470 12.93 11.46 19.70
C GLY A 470 13.96 11.25 18.59
N PHE A 471 14.99 12.08 18.62
CA PHE A 471 16.10 12.08 17.66
C PHE A 471 17.41 11.80 18.38
N GLN A 472 18.14 10.81 17.88
CA GLN A 472 19.32 10.27 18.54
C GLN A 472 20.57 11.13 18.28
N ASP A 473 21.34 11.35 19.34
CA ASP A 473 22.75 11.70 19.21
C ASP A 473 23.61 10.42 19.14
N HIS A 474 24.42 10.29 18.09
CA HIS A 474 25.47 9.28 18.03
C HIS A 474 26.83 9.86 17.57
N GLY A 475 27.10 11.13 17.89
CA GLY A 475 28.41 11.76 17.76
C GLY A 475 28.69 12.47 16.43
N TYR A 476 27.85 12.29 15.39
CA TYR A 476 28.08 12.86 14.05
C TYR A 476 27.00 13.88 13.65
N PRO A 477 27.31 14.86 12.79
CA PRO A 477 26.34 15.84 12.32
C PRO A 477 25.16 15.21 11.57
N VAL A 478 23.95 15.53 12.04
CA VAL A 478 22.68 15.17 11.43
C VAL A 478 21.74 16.37 11.48
N TRP A 479 20.94 16.51 10.42
CA TRP A 479 19.98 17.60 10.27
C TRP A 479 18.61 17.04 9.91
N TYR A 480 17.57 17.65 10.44
CA TYR A 480 16.18 17.31 10.15
C TYR A 480 15.38 18.57 9.83
N ARG A 481 14.40 18.47 8.95
CA ARG A 481 13.46 19.56 8.64
C ARG A 481 12.11 19.01 8.22
N ASN A 482 11.12 19.90 8.12
CA ASN A 482 9.74 19.53 7.75
C ASN A 482 9.19 18.38 8.62
N ILE A 483 9.53 18.39 9.92
CA ILE A 483 9.20 17.31 10.86
C ILE A 483 7.78 17.51 11.34
N ARG A 484 6.87 16.72 10.79
CA ARG A 484 5.43 16.84 11.05
C ARG A 484 4.83 15.50 11.42
N VAL A 485 3.83 15.51 12.28
CA VAL A 485 3.11 14.31 12.73
C VAL A 485 1.62 14.47 12.56
N ARG A 486 0.96 13.39 12.14
CA ARG A 486 -0.49 13.29 12.07
C ARG A 486 -0.98 12.12 12.92
N LYS A 487 -1.72 12.42 13.99
CA LYS A 487 -2.40 11.39 14.79
C LYS A 487 -3.50 10.72 13.96
N VAL A 488 -3.68 9.41 14.12
CA VAL A 488 -4.67 8.61 13.38
C VAL A 488 -5.64 7.98 14.36
N ASP A 489 -6.94 8.29 14.22
CA ASP A 489 -7.99 7.67 15.00
C ASP A 489 -8.39 6.31 14.41
N MET A 490 -8.01 5.24 15.11
CA MET A 490 -8.33 3.87 14.73
C MET A 490 -9.71 3.40 15.23
N SER A 491 -10.45 4.18 16.02
CA SER A 491 -11.77 3.80 16.55
C SER A 491 -12.80 3.60 15.43
N GLN A 492 -12.76 4.42 14.39
CA GLN A 492 -13.58 4.29 13.18
C GLN A 492 -13.26 3.03 12.37
N TRP A 493 -12.08 2.43 12.57
CA TRP A 493 -11.62 1.22 11.90
C TRP A 493 -11.95 -0.06 12.68
N ARG A 494 -11.89 -0.02 14.01
CA ARG A 494 -12.21 -1.16 14.89
C ARG A 494 -13.70 -1.45 14.99
N SER A 495 -14.58 -0.43 14.89
CA SER A 495 -16.04 -0.60 14.91
C SER A 495 -16.60 -1.33 13.68
N ARG A 496 -15.82 -1.46 12.60
CA ARG A 496 -16.21 -2.14 11.34
C ARG A 496 -15.90 -3.65 11.31
N ARG A 497 -15.52 -4.24 12.44
CA ARG A 497 -15.26 -5.69 12.62
C ARG A 497 -16.35 -6.41 13.43
N ARG A 498 -17.42 -5.72 13.83
CA ARG A 498 -18.62 -6.36 14.38
C ARG A 498 -19.70 -6.43 13.32
#